data_AF-A0A4S2GVU9-F1
#
_entry.id   AF-A0A4S2GVU9-F1
#
_cell.length_a   1.000
_cell.length_b   1.000
_cell.length_c   1.000
_cell.angle_alpha   90.00
_cell.angle_beta   90.00
_cell.angle_gamma   90.00
#
_symmetry.space_group_name_H-M   'P 1'
#
loop_
_entity.id
_entity.type
_entity.pdbx_description
1 polymer ?
#
loop_
_entity_poly.entity_id
_entity_poly.type
_entity_poly.pdbx_seq_one_letter_code
_entity_poly.pdbx_strand_id
1 'polypeptide(L)'
;MAWLFVKDIPVKGLDEKPIKGKAKVNEYIRHRPSDDVIECFTHECEAYWTALINTCQDAFSVEAGIGKYRNKDGGHVFFRPVSLIPFTKAVVRIKEKENLEYKDIIKNFSSNVFWIQNDIWRKIIWDDVKKNMIMGNAKLIELIFLYSYDGSILTEAEKKKIVKELESKWDYHENDIMEIFLNRLSGV
;
A
#
# COMPACT_ATOMS: atom_id res chain seq x y z
N MET A 1 -6.01 -3.62 8.10
CA MET A 1 -5.88 -3.57 9.57
C MET A 1 -6.85 -4.54 10.22
N ALA A 2 -8.18 -4.38 10.13
CA ALA A 2 -9.14 -5.29 10.78
C ALA A 2 -8.93 -6.79 10.48
N TRP A 3 -8.46 -7.12 9.26
CA TRP A 3 -8.05 -8.47 8.90
C TRP A 3 -7.08 -9.12 9.90
N LEU A 4 -6.11 -8.38 10.43
CA LEU A 4 -5.09 -8.90 11.36
C LEU A 4 -5.70 -9.50 12.63
N PHE A 5 -6.86 -8.99 13.05
CA PHE A 5 -7.59 -9.44 14.24
C PHE A 5 -8.58 -10.56 13.93
N VAL A 6 -9.10 -10.62 12.70
CA VAL A 6 -10.19 -11.54 12.32
C VAL A 6 -9.68 -12.80 11.62
N LYS A 7 -8.46 -12.79 11.07
CA LYS A 7 -7.93 -13.86 10.23
C LYS A 7 -7.98 -15.25 10.91
N ASP A 8 -7.69 -15.30 12.21
CA ASP A 8 -7.62 -16.55 12.99
C ASP A 8 -8.89 -16.84 13.80
N ILE A 9 -9.85 -15.90 13.83
CA ILE A 9 -11.12 -16.07 14.54
C ILE A 9 -12.12 -16.85 13.66
N PRO A 10 -12.74 -17.94 14.12
CA PRO A 10 -13.85 -18.56 13.41
C PRO A 10 -15.04 -17.60 13.33
N VAL A 11 -15.51 -17.30 12.11
CA VAL A 11 -16.67 -16.44 11.89
C VAL A 11 -17.75 -17.26 11.18
N LYS A 12 -18.97 -17.24 11.70
CA LYS A 12 -20.13 -17.90 11.11
C LYS A 12 -21.11 -16.86 10.59
N GLY A 13 -21.75 -17.15 9.46
CA GLY A 13 -22.86 -16.36 8.96
C GLY A 13 -24.15 -16.66 9.71
N LEU A 14 -25.21 -15.94 9.37
CA LEU A 14 -26.56 -16.16 9.91
C LEU A 14 -27.12 -17.56 9.63
N ASP A 15 -26.63 -18.24 8.58
CA ASP A 15 -26.97 -19.63 8.24
C ASP A 15 -26.06 -20.66 8.95
N GLU A 16 -25.34 -20.23 9.99
CA GLU A 16 -24.35 -20.98 10.78
C GLU A 16 -23.16 -21.52 9.99
N LYS A 17 -23.03 -21.22 8.70
CA LYS A 17 -21.91 -21.69 7.88
C LYS A 17 -20.65 -20.87 8.15
N PRO A 18 -19.47 -21.52 8.12
CA PRO A 18 -18.21 -20.83 8.31
C PRO A 18 -17.93 -19.88 7.13
N ILE A 19 -17.67 -18.62 7.45
CA ILE A 19 -17.22 -17.61 6.49
C ILE A 19 -15.69 -17.69 6.37
N LYS A 20 -15.18 -17.62 5.14
CA LYS A 20 -13.74 -17.69 4.83
C LYS A 20 -13.26 -16.44 4.10
N GLY A 21 -11.96 -16.19 4.18
CA GLY A 21 -11.29 -15.10 3.47
C GLY A 21 -11.80 -13.72 3.86
N LYS A 22 -11.76 -12.77 2.92
CA LYS A 22 -12.05 -11.35 3.18
C LYS A 22 -13.48 -11.08 3.64
N ALA A 23 -14.44 -11.93 3.28
CA ALA A 23 -15.82 -11.82 3.75
C ALA A 23 -15.94 -11.95 5.27
N LYS A 24 -14.97 -12.60 5.94
CA LYS A 24 -14.95 -12.71 7.40
C LYS A 24 -15.00 -11.37 8.11
N VAL A 25 -14.27 -10.38 7.62
CA VAL A 25 -14.23 -9.05 8.25
C VAL A 25 -15.62 -8.42 8.21
N ASN A 26 -16.28 -8.46 7.05
CA ASN A 26 -17.61 -7.89 6.87
C ASN A 26 -18.67 -8.58 7.74
N GLU A 27 -18.56 -9.90 7.94
CA GLU A 27 -19.47 -10.62 8.81
C GLU A 27 -19.17 -10.34 10.29
N TYR A 28 -17.90 -10.35 10.69
CA TYR A 28 -17.46 -10.13 12.05
C TYR A 28 -17.93 -8.77 12.61
N ILE A 29 -17.80 -7.69 11.82
CA ILE A 29 -18.16 -6.34 12.25
C ILE A 29 -19.67 -6.07 12.33
N ARG A 30 -20.53 -7.02 11.93
CA ARG A 30 -21.99 -6.89 12.10
C ARG A 30 -22.40 -6.97 13.56
N HIS A 31 -21.62 -7.66 14.37
CA HIS A 31 -21.78 -7.72 15.80
C HIS A 31 -20.70 -6.85 16.45
N ARG A 32 -21.11 -6.07 17.45
CA ARG A 32 -20.16 -5.25 18.21
C ARG A 32 -19.17 -6.19 18.91
N PRO A 33 -17.84 -6.05 18.68
CA PRO A 33 -16.84 -6.79 19.44
C PRO A 33 -16.81 -6.36 20.92
N SER A 34 -16.07 -7.09 21.76
CA SER A 34 -15.81 -6.65 23.13
C SER A 34 -15.03 -5.34 23.15
N ASP A 35 -15.12 -4.60 24.26
CA ASP A 35 -14.39 -3.33 24.42
C ASP A 35 -12.88 -3.54 24.31
N ASP A 36 -12.34 -4.63 24.85
CA ASP A 36 -10.92 -5.00 24.70
C ASP A 36 -10.48 -5.11 23.23
N VAL A 37 -11.32 -5.72 22.37
CA VAL A 37 -11.01 -5.84 20.94
C VAL A 37 -11.07 -4.48 20.24
N ILE A 38 -12.03 -3.64 20.61
CA ILE A 38 -12.16 -2.28 20.09
C ILE A 38 -10.94 -1.43 20.49
N GLU A 39 -10.49 -1.54 21.73
CA GLU A 39 -9.30 -0.85 22.23
C GLU A 39 -8.03 -1.32 21.49
N CYS A 40 -7.84 -2.63 21.37
CA CYS A 40 -6.69 -3.18 20.62
C CYS A 40 -6.68 -2.72 19.15
N PHE A 41 -7.85 -2.70 18.49
CA PHE A 41 -7.95 -2.22 17.12
C PHE A 41 -7.73 -0.70 16.99
N THR A 42 -8.16 0.07 17.99
CA THR A 42 -7.91 1.51 18.05
C THR A 42 -6.42 1.79 18.16
N HIS A 43 -5.72 1.13 19.08
CA HIS A 43 -4.26 1.23 19.21
C HIS A 43 -3.53 0.83 17.93
N GLU A 44 -3.99 -0.22 17.24
CA GLU A 44 -3.43 -0.61 15.94
C GLU A 44 -3.56 0.52 14.90
N CYS A 45 -4.73 1.17 14.84
CA CYS A 45 -4.97 2.28 13.92
C CYS A 45 -4.11 3.50 14.28
N GLU A 46 -4.00 3.83 15.57
CA GLU A 46 -3.16 4.92 16.06
C GLU A 46 -1.69 4.68 15.73
N ALA A 47 -1.18 3.46 15.94
CA ALA A 47 0.19 3.10 15.59
C ALA A 47 0.47 3.27 14.09
N TYR A 48 -0.48 2.84 13.23
CA TYR A 48 -0.37 3.01 11.78
C TYR A 48 -0.34 4.50 11.38
N TRP A 49 -1.30 5.30 11.85
CA TRP A 49 -1.38 6.72 11.50
C TRP A 49 -0.21 7.52 12.06
N THR A 50 0.23 7.23 13.28
CA THR A 50 1.42 7.85 13.89
C THR A 50 2.66 7.58 13.04
N ALA A 51 2.86 6.34 12.58
CA ALA A 51 4.01 6.00 11.74
C ALA A 51 4.00 6.75 10.39
N LEU A 52 2.82 6.89 9.76
CA LEU A 52 2.68 7.69 8.54
C LEU A 52 2.95 9.18 8.77
N ILE A 53 2.35 9.76 9.81
CA ILE A 53 2.50 11.19 10.14
C ILE A 53 3.96 11.53 10.41
N ASN A 54 4.65 10.69 11.18
CA ASN A 54 6.08 10.89 11.48
C ASN A 54 6.96 10.86 10.22
N THR A 55 6.58 10.11 9.19
CA THR A 55 7.30 10.06 7.90
C THR A 55 7.18 11.38 7.12
N CYS A 56 6.14 12.17 7.39
CA CYS A 56 5.86 13.43 6.70
C CYS A 56 5.61 14.57 7.70
N GLN A 57 6.33 14.56 8.84
CA GLN A 57 6.01 15.42 9.98
C GLN A 57 6.04 16.91 9.62
N ASP A 58 6.95 17.32 8.74
CA ASP A 58 7.05 18.71 8.32
C ASP A 58 5.88 19.17 7.44
N ALA A 59 5.08 18.26 6.87
CA ALA A 59 3.80 18.60 6.20
C ALA A 59 2.83 19.34 7.12
N PHE A 60 2.97 19.11 8.43
CA PHE A 60 2.11 19.64 9.48
C PHE A 60 2.76 20.83 10.21
N SER A 61 3.94 21.27 9.77
CA SER A 61 4.54 22.51 10.24
C SER A 61 3.90 23.73 9.56
N VAL A 62 3.86 24.86 10.26
CA VAL A 62 3.31 26.13 9.75
C VAL A 62 4.13 26.65 8.56
N GLU A 63 5.44 26.36 8.53
CA GLU A 63 6.39 26.93 7.57
C GLU A 63 6.46 26.16 6.24
N ALA A 64 6.46 24.82 6.27
CA ALA A 64 6.59 24.01 5.05
C ALA A 64 5.24 23.73 4.37
N GLY A 65 4.18 23.56 5.17
CA GLY A 65 2.84 23.22 4.70
C GLY A 65 2.76 21.95 3.84
N ILE A 66 1.60 21.72 3.23
CA ILE A 66 1.34 20.51 2.43
C ILE A 66 1.81 20.60 0.97
N GLY A 67 2.31 21.75 0.53
CA GLY A 67 2.56 22.06 -0.88
C GLY A 67 3.52 21.08 -1.56
N LYS A 68 4.63 20.70 -0.88
CA LYS A 68 5.57 19.71 -1.42
C LYS A 68 4.96 18.30 -1.54
N TYR A 69 4.07 17.94 -0.61
CA TYR A 69 3.43 16.63 -0.55
C TYR A 69 2.22 16.49 -1.48
N ARG A 70 1.61 17.62 -1.87
CA ARG A 70 0.43 17.66 -2.73
C ARG A 70 0.52 18.86 -3.68
N ASN A 71 1.07 18.61 -4.87
CA ASN A 71 1.22 19.62 -5.93
C ASN A 71 0.77 19.11 -7.30
N LYS A 72 0.95 19.97 -8.30
CA LYS A 72 0.65 19.75 -9.73
C LYS A 72 1.50 18.67 -10.40
N ASP A 73 2.56 18.19 -9.74
CA ASP A 73 3.46 17.15 -10.23
C ASP A 73 3.22 15.81 -9.52
N GLY A 74 2.10 15.69 -8.79
CA GLY A 74 1.68 14.48 -8.07
C GLY A 74 1.99 14.55 -6.58
N GLY A 75 3.25 14.74 -6.20
CA GLY A 75 3.68 14.81 -4.80
C GLY A 75 3.88 13.42 -4.18
N HIS A 76 3.45 13.26 -2.93
CA HIS A 76 3.74 12.08 -2.13
C HIS A 76 2.58 11.08 -2.10
N VAL A 77 2.88 9.79 -2.13
CA VAL A 77 1.89 8.71 -2.23
C VAL A 77 0.90 8.68 -1.05
N PHE A 78 1.30 9.13 0.14
CA PHE A 78 0.41 9.19 1.32
C PHE A 78 -0.67 10.28 1.20
N PHE A 79 -0.45 11.30 0.38
CA PHE A 79 -1.37 12.44 0.22
C PHE A 79 -2.30 12.27 -0.99
N ARG A 80 -2.43 11.03 -1.49
CA ARG A 80 -3.28 10.65 -2.62
C ARG A 80 -4.05 9.36 -2.30
N PRO A 81 -5.40 9.39 -2.23
CA PRO A 81 -6.19 8.22 -1.87
C PRO A 81 -5.94 6.98 -2.75
N VAL A 82 -5.71 7.19 -4.05
CA VAL A 82 -5.46 6.12 -5.02
C VAL A 82 -4.20 5.30 -4.72
N SER A 83 -3.22 5.89 -4.03
CA SER A 83 -1.97 5.23 -3.63
C SER A 83 -1.91 4.91 -2.14
N LEU A 84 -2.51 5.74 -1.28
CA LEU A 84 -2.57 5.48 0.16
C LEU A 84 -3.28 4.17 0.49
N ILE A 85 -4.42 3.89 -0.15
CA ILE A 85 -5.18 2.66 0.14
C ILE A 85 -4.40 1.39 -0.27
N PRO A 86 -3.82 1.30 -1.49
CA PRO A 86 -2.91 0.20 -1.83
C PRO A 86 -1.69 0.09 -0.92
N PHE A 87 -1.10 1.22 -0.51
CA PHE A 87 0.01 1.23 0.43
C PHE A 87 -0.38 0.60 1.78
N THR A 88 -1.52 1.00 2.34
CA THR A 88 -2.05 0.38 3.58
C THR A 88 -2.19 -1.12 3.45
N LYS A 89 -2.69 -1.60 2.30
CA LYS A 89 -2.84 -3.06 2.05
C LYS A 89 -1.49 -3.76 2.00
N ALA A 90 -0.50 -3.16 1.34
CA ALA A 90 0.86 -3.71 1.27
C ALA A 90 1.49 -3.80 2.68
N VAL A 91 1.44 -2.71 3.44
CA VAL A 91 1.98 -2.65 4.81
C VAL A 91 1.30 -3.64 5.74
N VAL A 92 -0.03 -3.79 5.68
CA VAL A 92 -0.76 -4.79 6.47
C VAL A 92 -0.30 -6.22 6.13
N ARG A 93 -0.06 -6.52 4.85
CA ARG A 93 0.45 -7.82 4.41
C ARG A 93 1.89 -8.06 4.87
N ILE A 94 2.74 -7.03 4.87
CA ILE A 94 4.11 -7.11 5.39
C ILE A 94 4.07 -7.36 6.90
N LYS A 95 3.29 -6.57 7.66
CA LYS A 95 3.12 -6.76 9.11
C LYS A 95 2.61 -8.17 9.43
N GLU A 96 1.66 -8.69 8.65
CA GLU A 96 1.16 -10.06 8.81
C GLU A 96 2.25 -11.13 8.63
N LYS A 97 3.18 -10.93 7.69
CA LYS A 97 4.23 -11.90 7.36
C LYS A 97 5.43 -11.81 8.31
N GLU A 98 5.81 -10.61 8.71
CA GLU A 98 7.08 -10.33 9.42
C GLU A 98 6.88 -9.99 10.90
N ASN A 99 5.66 -9.70 11.33
CA ASN A 99 5.31 -9.30 12.69
C ASN A 99 6.12 -8.09 13.21
N LEU A 100 6.32 -7.09 12.35
CA LEU A 100 7.04 -5.86 12.66
C LEU A 100 6.09 -4.70 13.03
N GLU A 101 6.65 -3.65 13.63
CA GLU A 101 5.96 -2.39 13.85
C GLU A 101 5.85 -1.57 12.56
N TYR A 102 4.77 -0.79 12.42
CA TYR A 102 4.52 0.01 11.21
C TYR A 102 5.65 0.98 10.89
N LYS A 103 6.24 1.60 11.91
CA LYS A 103 7.39 2.50 11.76
C LYS A 103 8.60 1.83 11.11
N ASP A 104 8.86 0.57 11.47
CA ASP A 104 10.03 -0.15 11.01
C ASP A 104 9.80 -0.67 9.58
N ILE A 105 8.58 -1.13 9.29
CA ILE A 105 8.16 -1.46 7.92
C ILE A 105 8.32 -0.24 7.00
N ILE A 106 7.78 0.93 7.38
CA ILE A 106 7.83 2.13 6.54
C ILE A 106 9.28 2.60 6.33
N LYS A 107 10.11 2.54 7.38
CA LYS A 107 11.52 2.94 7.33
C LYS A 107 12.36 2.09 6.38
N ASN A 108 11.99 0.83 6.18
CA ASN A 108 12.73 -0.10 5.31
C ASN A 108 12.43 0.09 3.81
N PHE A 109 11.43 0.89 3.44
CA PHE A 109 11.22 1.25 2.03
C PHE A 109 12.29 2.24 1.56
N SER A 110 12.68 2.12 0.28
CA SER A 110 13.41 3.20 -0.39
C SER A 110 12.55 4.46 -0.45
N SER A 111 13.12 5.61 -0.04
CA SER A 111 12.43 6.90 -0.02
C SER A 111 11.88 7.30 -1.39
N ASN A 112 12.54 6.87 -2.47
CA ASN A 112 12.17 7.18 -3.85
C ASN A 112 10.78 6.64 -4.22
N VAL A 113 10.38 5.51 -3.62
CA VAL A 113 9.09 4.86 -3.87
C VAL A 113 7.92 5.72 -3.40
N PHE A 114 8.14 6.61 -2.42
CA PHE A 114 7.07 7.44 -1.87
C PHE A 114 6.73 8.69 -2.68
N TRP A 115 7.51 9.00 -3.72
CA TRP A 115 7.30 10.17 -4.57
C TRP A 115 6.71 9.76 -5.91
N ILE A 116 5.56 10.32 -6.26
CA ILE A 116 4.81 10.01 -7.49
C ILE A 116 5.61 10.35 -8.76
N GLN A 117 6.57 11.26 -8.64
CA GLN A 117 7.49 11.64 -9.69
C GLN A 117 8.49 10.55 -10.05
N ASN A 118 8.66 9.52 -9.22
CA ASN A 118 9.48 8.39 -9.59
C ASN A 118 8.87 7.65 -10.80
N ASP A 119 9.70 7.34 -11.80
CA ASP A 119 9.30 6.72 -13.06
C ASP A 119 8.61 5.35 -12.90
N ILE A 120 8.76 4.68 -11.76
CA ILE A 120 7.99 3.46 -11.46
C ILE A 120 6.48 3.72 -11.45
N TRP A 121 6.05 4.97 -11.21
CA TRP A 121 4.64 5.34 -11.09
C TRP A 121 4.05 5.94 -12.36
N ARG A 122 4.87 6.19 -13.38
CA ARG A 122 4.44 6.76 -14.66
C ARG A 122 3.41 5.85 -15.34
N LYS A 123 2.30 6.43 -15.77
CA LYS A 123 1.13 5.72 -16.34
C LYS A 123 0.45 4.72 -15.38
N ILE A 124 0.85 4.70 -14.09
CA ILE A 124 0.29 3.82 -13.06
C ILE A 124 -0.49 4.62 -12.01
N ILE A 125 0.18 5.54 -11.31
CA ILE A 125 -0.45 6.46 -10.35
C ILE A 125 -0.72 7.81 -11.01
N TRP A 126 0.16 8.22 -11.93
CA TRP A 126 0.17 9.58 -12.47
C TRP A 126 0.33 9.59 -13.99
N ASP A 127 -0.48 10.42 -14.63
CA ASP A 127 -0.34 10.81 -16.04
C ASP A 127 0.48 12.09 -16.08
N ASP A 128 1.73 11.98 -16.52
CA ASP A 128 2.69 13.08 -16.59
C ASP A 128 2.40 14.07 -17.72
N VAL A 129 1.61 13.67 -18.73
CA VAL A 129 1.15 14.51 -19.84
C VAL A 129 -0.07 15.32 -19.41
N LYS A 130 -1.10 14.65 -18.88
CA LYS A 130 -2.35 15.30 -18.45
C LYS A 130 -2.26 15.92 -17.05
N LYS A 131 -1.18 15.65 -16.32
CA LYS A 131 -0.93 16.11 -14.94
C LYS A 131 -2.08 15.74 -13.99
N ASN A 132 -2.51 14.49 -14.04
CA ASN A 132 -3.61 14.00 -13.20
C ASN A 132 -3.39 12.57 -12.68
N MET A 133 -4.23 12.18 -11.71
CA MET A 133 -4.18 10.84 -11.11
C MET A 133 -4.82 9.81 -12.03
N ILE A 134 -4.20 8.64 -12.14
CA ILE A 134 -4.75 7.48 -12.85
C ILE A 134 -5.45 6.57 -11.84
N MET A 135 -6.72 6.29 -12.10
CA MET A 135 -7.55 5.42 -11.26
C MET A 135 -7.54 3.98 -11.78
N GLY A 136 -7.91 3.01 -10.92
CA GLY A 136 -8.13 1.62 -11.32
C GLY A 136 -6.91 0.68 -11.19
N ASN A 137 -5.71 1.21 -10.92
CA ASN A 137 -4.49 0.41 -10.81
C ASN A 137 -4.18 -0.07 -9.38
N ALA A 138 -5.17 -0.07 -8.47
CA ALA A 138 -4.97 -0.29 -7.03
C ALA A 138 -4.19 -1.58 -6.71
N LYS A 139 -4.48 -2.69 -7.41
CA LYS A 139 -3.76 -3.95 -7.17
C LYS A 139 -2.32 -3.90 -7.68
N LEU A 140 -2.05 -3.26 -8.82
CA LEU A 140 -0.68 -3.10 -9.31
C LEU A 140 0.15 -2.25 -8.36
N ILE A 141 -0.41 -1.14 -7.86
CA ILE A 141 0.25 -0.27 -6.88
C ILE A 141 0.60 -1.04 -5.60
N GLU A 142 -0.34 -1.84 -5.06
CA GLU A 142 -0.10 -2.71 -3.91
C GLU A 142 1.06 -3.68 -4.17
N LEU A 143 1.09 -4.30 -5.35
CA LEU A 143 2.14 -5.25 -5.74
C LEU A 143 3.51 -4.59 -5.91
N ILE A 144 3.57 -3.38 -6.48
CA ILE A 144 4.81 -2.60 -6.62
C ILE A 144 5.37 -2.25 -5.24
N PHE A 145 4.54 -1.79 -4.30
CA PHE A 145 5.00 -1.55 -2.93
C PHE A 145 5.58 -2.82 -2.29
N LEU A 146 4.86 -3.96 -2.38
CA LEU A 146 5.35 -5.23 -1.84
C LEU A 146 6.68 -5.64 -2.45
N TYR A 147 6.81 -5.53 -3.78
CA TYR A 147 8.06 -5.87 -4.47
C TYR A 147 9.20 -4.95 -4.02
N SER A 148 8.95 -3.64 -3.94
CA SER A 148 9.95 -2.64 -3.55
C SER A 148 10.45 -2.79 -2.11
N TYR A 149 9.64 -3.43 -1.26
CA TYR A 149 10.02 -3.77 0.12
C TYR A 149 10.84 -5.06 0.15
N ASP A 150 10.26 -6.16 -0.36
CA ASP A 150 10.93 -7.44 -0.52
C ASP A 150 10.16 -8.30 -1.54
N GLY A 151 10.81 -8.58 -2.68
CA GLY A 151 10.28 -9.43 -3.74
C GLY A 151 9.91 -10.86 -3.30
N SER A 152 10.44 -11.36 -2.18
CA SER A 152 10.10 -12.67 -1.59
C SER A 152 8.69 -12.72 -1.00
N ILE A 153 8.05 -11.58 -0.73
CA ILE A 153 6.68 -11.50 -0.22
C ILE A 153 5.65 -11.88 -1.29
N LEU A 154 6.03 -11.75 -2.55
CA LEU A 154 5.18 -11.99 -3.69
C LEU A 154 5.26 -13.43 -4.18
N THR A 155 4.11 -13.97 -4.57
CA THR A 155 4.05 -15.23 -5.30
C THR A 155 4.54 -15.06 -6.73
N GLU A 156 4.94 -16.15 -7.39
CA GLU A 156 5.33 -16.12 -8.80
C GLU A 156 4.21 -15.61 -9.73
N ALA A 157 2.96 -15.92 -9.41
CA ALA A 157 1.81 -15.40 -10.15
C ALA A 157 1.66 -13.88 -10.02
N GLU A 158 1.94 -13.34 -8.83
CA GLU A 158 1.93 -11.90 -8.60
C GLU A 158 3.10 -11.18 -9.30
N LYS A 159 4.31 -11.78 -9.28
CA LYS A 159 5.46 -11.25 -10.03
C LYS A 159 5.17 -11.22 -11.53
N LYS A 160 4.63 -12.30 -12.10
CA LYS A 160 4.19 -12.35 -13.51
C LYS A 160 3.12 -11.31 -13.82
N LYS A 161 2.22 -11.03 -12.87
CA LYS A 161 1.23 -9.96 -13.01
C LYS A 161 1.87 -8.58 -13.05
N ILE A 162 2.87 -8.30 -12.21
CA ILE A 162 3.62 -7.03 -12.26
C ILE A 162 4.22 -6.87 -13.65
N VAL A 163 4.98 -7.87 -14.13
CA VAL A 163 5.61 -7.87 -15.46
C VAL A 163 4.61 -7.50 -16.56
N LYS A 164 3.53 -8.28 -16.67
CA LYS A 164 2.50 -8.09 -17.70
C LYS A 164 1.85 -6.70 -17.65
N GLU A 165 1.55 -6.21 -16.45
CA GLU A 165 0.95 -4.88 -16.29
C GLU A 165 1.96 -3.78 -16.62
N LEU A 166 3.23 -3.92 -16.22
CA LEU A 166 4.28 -2.95 -16.54
C LEU A 166 4.55 -2.87 -18.05
N GLU A 167 4.68 -4.00 -18.75
CA GLU A 167 4.79 -4.07 -20.22
C GLU A 167 3.66 -3.28 -20.89
N SER A 168 2.41 -3.52 -20.46
CA SER A 168 1.24 -2.84 -21.00
C SER A 168 1.20 -1.35 -20.67
N LYS A 169 1.51 -0.95 -19.43
CA LYS A 169 1.43 0.47 -19.01
C LYS A 169 2.57 1.29 -19.56
N TRP A 170 3.77 0.72 -19.66
CA TRP A 170 4.94 1.44 -20.16
C TRP A 170 5.12 1.33 -21.66
N ASP A 171 4.30 0.51 -22.34
CA ASP A 171 4.42 0.21 -23.76
C ASP A 171 5.83 -0.33 -24.09
N TYR A 172 6.24 -1.30 -23.28
CA TYR A 172 7.58 -1.89 -23.31
C TYR A 172 7.48 -3.37 -23.66
N HIS A 173 8.20 -3.80 -24.69
CA HIS A 173 8.05 -5.12 -25.31
C HIS A 173 9.34 -5.96 -25.27
N GLU A 174 10.36 -5.51 -24.54
CA GLU A 174 11.63 -6.24 -24.39
C GLU A 174 11.64 -7.06 -23.08
N ASN A 175 12.51 -8.09 -23.04
CA ASN A 175 12.51 -9.10 -21.97
C ASN A 175 13.20 -8.65 -20.66
N ASP A 176 13.70 -7.42 -20.59
CA ASP A 176 14.46 -6.82 -19.48
C ASP A 176 13.63 -5.82 -18.65
N ILE A 177 12.30 -5.81 -18.81
CA ILE A 177 11.38 -4.92 -18.07
C ILE A 177 11.60 -4.91 -16.55
N MET A 178 11.98 -6.05 -15.97
CA MET A 178 12.28 -6.15 -14.54
C MET A 178 13.60 -5.47 -14.17
N GLU A 179 14.61 -5.52 -15.04
CA GLU A 179 15.86 -4.79 -14.85
C GLU A 179 15.59 -3.29 -14.88
N ILE A 180 14.80 -2.80 -15.85
CA ILE A 180 14.37 -1.41 -15.93
C ILE A 180 13.58 -0.99 -14.68
N PHE A 181 12.65 -1.82 -14.23
CA PHE A 181 11.88 -1.56 -13.02
C PHE A 181 12.79 -1.43 -11.79
N LEU A 182 13.77 -2.32 -11.64
CA LEU A 182 14.76 -2.27 -10.56
C LEU A 182 15.65 -1.02 -10.64
N ASN A 183 16.12 -0.65 -11.83
CA ASN A 183 16.90 0.56 -12.04
C ASN A 183 16.09 1.80 -11.61
N ARG A 184 14.83 1.92 -12.06
CA ARG A 184 13.91 3.00 -11.66
C ARG A 184 13.60 3.02 -10.16
N LEU A 185 13.49 1.85 -9.52
CA LEU A 185 13.33 1.74 -8.06
C LEU A 185 14.55 2.28 -7.31
N SER A 186 15.75 1.96 -7.79
CA SER A 186 17.00 2.42 -7.19
C SER A 186 17.25 3.92 -7.40
N GLY A 187 16.59 4.54 -8.39
CA GLY A 187 16.78 5.94 -8.74
C GLY A 187 18.09 6.21 -9.49
N VAL A 188 18.62 5.17 -10.16
CA VAL A 188 19.80 5.22 -11.04
C VAL A 188 19.34 5.33 -12.49
#